data_AF-A0A6P1CXC0-F1
#
_entry.id   AF-A0A6P1CXC0-F1
#
_cell.length_a   1.000
_cell.length_b   1.000
_cell.length_c   1.000
_cell.angle_alpha   90.00
_cell.angle_beta   90.00
_cell.angle_gamma   90.00
#
_symmetry.space_group_name_H-M   'P 1'
#
loop_
_entity.id
_entity.type
_entity.pdbx_description
1 polymer ?
#
loop_
_entity_poly.entity_id
_entity_poly.type
_entity_poly.pdbx_seq_one_letter_code
_entity_poly.pdbx_strand_id
1 'polypeptide(L)'
;MPDGWSGEWLVQHDDPSDLELPAAIVRDQRVRPGSARHGGPGVARTVALQRAGGRYVRNLDSDDVLPPNALADAIAVLESHPEIGWTTCRVLD
;
A
#
# COMPACT_ATOMS: atom_id res chain seq x y z
N MET A 1 8.64 8.00 6.50
CA MET A 1 8.10 8.91 5.46
C MET A 1 8.92 10.18 5.48
N PRO A 2 9.12 10.84 4.32
CA PRO A 2 9.70 12.19 4.28
C PRO A 2 8.88 13.19 5.11
N ASP A 3 9.48 14.31 5.49
CA ASP A 3 8.80 15.37 6.24
C ASP A 3 7.58 15.89 5.45
N GLY A 4 6.48 16.12 6.18
CA GLY A 4 5.21 16.54 5.58
C GLY A 4 4.41 15.42 4.89
N TRP A 5 4.94 14.18 4.83
CA TRP A 5 4.23 13.03 4.28
C TRP A 5 3.74 12.08 5.36
N SER A 6 2.50 11.64 5.20
CA SER A 6 1.90 10.52 5.93
C SER A 6 1.50 9.42 4.95
N GLY A 7 1.29 8.21 5.46
CA GLY A 7 0.81 7.09 4.67
C GLY A 7 -0.32 6.35 5.38
N GLU A 8 -1.12 5.63 4.59
CA GLU A 8 -2.11 4.66 5.03
C GLU A 8 -1.80 3.29 4.40
N TRP A 9 -2.21 2.22 5.08
CA TRP A 9 -2.13 0.84 4.61
C TRP A 9 -3.52 0.34 4.30
N LEU A 10 -3.81 0.10 3.03
CA LEU A 10 -5.05 -0.54 2.61
C LEU A 10 -4.79 -2.05 2.47
N VAL A 11 -5.05 -2.80 3.53
CA VAL A 11 -4.79 -4.24 3.53
C VAL A 11 -6.04 -4.96 3.04
N GLN A 12 -5.96 -5.54 1.85
CA GLN A 12 -7.09 -6.21 1.22
C GLN A 12 -6.92 -7.72 1.24
N HIS A 13 -7.81 -8.40 1.96
CA HIS A 13 -7.97 -9.84 1.91
C HIS A 13 -8.76 -10.24 0.67
N ASP A 14 -8.23 -11.18 -0.11
CA ASP A 14 -8.88 -11.77 -1.30
C ASP A 14 -9.74 -12.99 -0.94
N ASP A 15 -10.44 -12.87 0.18
CA ASP A 15 -11.41 -13.82 0.68
C ASP A 15 -12.52 -13.02 1.39
N PRO A 16 -13.80 -13.46 1.33
CA PRO A 16 -14.89 -12.74 1.96
C PRO A 16 -14.85 -12.77 3.50
N SER A 17 -14.05 -13.64 4.11
CA SER A 17 -13.86 -13.66 5.56
C SER A 17 -13.12 -12.43 6.06
N ASP A 18 -13.41 -12.06 7.31
CA ASP A 18 -12.70 -10.97 7.98
C ASP A 18 -11.21 -11.27 8.05
N LEU A 19 -10.40 -10.26 7.72
CA LEU A 19 -8.96 -10.37 7.82
C LEU A 19 -8.54 -10.34 9.30
N GLU A 20 -8.02 -11.46 9.79
CA GLU A 20 -7.43 -11.53 11.12
C GLU A 20 -6.08 -10.80 11.14
N LEU A 21 -6.01 -9.70 11.91
CA LEU A 21 -4.80 -8.91 12.07
C LEU A 21 -4.26 -9.01 13.51
N PRO A 22 -2.93 -9.02 13.71
CA PRO A 22 -2.34 -8.96 15.04
C PRO A 22 -2.80 -7.71 15.81
N ALA A 23 -2.98 -7.81 17.13
CA ALA A 23 -3.48 -6.71 17.96
C ALA A 23 -2.65 -5.41 17.85
N ALA A 24 -1.35 -5.52 17.58
CA ALA A 24 -0.50 -4.36 17.33
C ALA A 24 -0.89 -3.60 16.05
N ILE A 25 -1.26 -4.33 15.00
CA ILE A 25 -1.67 -3.79 13.71
C ILE A 25 -3.08 -3.18 13.80
N VAL A 26 -3.99 -3.84 14.52
CA VAL A 26 -5.35 -3.32 14.75
C VAL A 26 -5.34 -1.95 15.44
N ARG A 27 -4.32 -1.67 16.27
CA ARG A 27 -4.16 -0.39 16.97
C ARG A 27 -3.49 0.69 16.11
N ASP A 28 -2.86 0.33 14.98
CA ASP A 28 -2.27 1.31 14.07
C ASP A 28 -3.38 1.95 13.23
N GLN A 29 -3.69 3.22 13.52
CA GLN A 29 -4.75 3.97 12.84
C GLN A 29 -4.50 4.18 11.34
N ARG A 30 -3.28 3.91 10.86
CA ARG A 30 -2.95 3.96 9.43
C ARG A 30 -3.44 2.72 8.69
N VAL A 31 -3.74 1.62 9.39
CA VAL A 31 -4.13 0.35 8.79
C VAL A 31 -5.64 0.29 8.61
N ARG A 32 -6.08 0.05 7.37
CA ARG A 32 -7.47 -0.03 6.96
C ARG A 32 -7.71 -1.39 6.30
N PRO A 33 -8.14 -2.41 7.06
CA PRO A 33 -8.44 -3.72 6.50
C PRO A 33 -9.67 -3.67 5.58
N GLY A 34 -9.76 -4.62 4.66
CA GLY A 34 -10.98 -4.96 3.95
C GLY A 34 -10.94 -6.37 3.41
N SER A 35 -12.11 -6.90 3.11
CA SER A 35 -12.33 -8.21 2.51
C SER A 35 -13.22 -8.06 1.28
N ALA A 36 -13.11 -8.99 0.35
CA ALA A 36 -13.91 -9.02 -0.86
C ALA A 36 -14.05 -10.46 -1.34
N ARG A 37 -14.99 -10.71 -2.25
CA ARG A 37 -15.08 -12.02 -2.90
C ARG A 37 -13.76 -12.33 -3.60
N HIS A 38 -13.33 -13.58 -3.50
CA HIS A 38 -12.15 -14.08 -4.18
C HIS A 38 -12.16 -13.72 -5.67
N GLY A 39 -11.12 -12.99 -6.10
CA GLY A 39 -10.96 -12.53 -7.47
C GLY A 39 -9.50 -12.49 -7.92
N GLY A 40 -8.57 -12.92 -7.08
CA GLY A 40 -7.14 -12.86 -7.32
C GLY A 40 -6.53 -11.51 -6.97
N PRO A 41 -5.19 -11.41 -6.99
CA PRO A 41 -4.45 -10.26 -6.48
C PRO A 41 -4.67 -8.98 -7.30
N GLY A 42 -5.03 -9.08 -8.58
CA GLY A 42 -5.41 -7.92 -9.40
C GLY A 42 -6.74 -7.29 -8.95
N VAL A 43 -7.73 -8.12 -8.64
CA VAL A 43 -9.04 -7.67 -8.13
C VAL A 43 -8.86 -7.10 -6.73
N ALA A 44 -8.11 -7.77 -5.86
CA ALA A 44 -7.80 -7.27 -4.52
C ALA A 44 -7.17 -5.87 -4.55
N ARG A 45 -6.14 -5.65 -5.39
CA ARG A 45 -5.52 -4.32 -5.55
C ARG A 45 -6.53 -3.28 -6.07
N THR A 46 -7.40 -3.64 -7.00
CA THR A 46 -8.43 -2.73 -7.53
C THR A 46 -9.46 -2.34 -6.46
N VAL A 47 -9.90 -3.29 -5.64
CA VAL A 47 -10.83 -3.03 -4.52
C VAL A 47 -10.16 -2.17 -3.45
N ALA A 48 -8.89 -2.43 -3.13
CA ALA A 48 -8.12 -1.58 -2.21
C ALA A 48 -8.03 -0.14 -2.75
N LEU A 49 -7.71 0.02 -4.04
CA LEU A 49 -7.56 1.32 -4.69
C LEU A 49 -8.81 2.20 -4.58
N GLN A 50 -10.01 1.62 -4.62
CA GLN A 50 -11.27 2.37 -4.46
C GLN A 50 -11.39 3.10 -3.12
N ARG A 51 -10.61 2.69 -2.11
CA ARG A 51 -10.61 3.26 -0.76
C ARG A 51 -9.41 4.19 -0.51
N ALA A 52 -8.50 4.31 -1.48
CA ALA A 52 -7.30 5.12 -1.36
C ALA A 52 -7.62 6.62 -1.40
N GLY A 53 -7.08 7.37 -0.44
CA GLY A 53 -7.18 8.84 -0.41
C GLY A 53 -5.86 9.56 -0.66
N GLY A 54 -4.75 8.82 -0.79
CA GLY A 54 -3.41 9.38 -0.96
C GLY A 54 -3.16 9.99 -2.34
N ARG A 55 -2.23 10.96 -2.40
CA ARG A 55 -1.74 11.55 -3.66
C ARG A 55 -1.01 10.54 -4.55
N TYR A 56 -0.33 9.58 -3.93
CA TYR A 56 0.35 8.47 -4.58
C TYR A 56 -0.12 7.15 -4.00
N VAL A 57 -0.10 6.12 -4.83
CA VAL A 57 -0.43 4.74 -4.45
C VAL A 57 0.72 3.82 -4.80
N ARG A 58 0.96 2.82 -3.95
CA ARG A 58 1.98 1.80 -4.14
C ARG A 58 1.38 0.44 -3.84
N ASN A 59 1.55 -0.49 -4.76
CA ASN A 59 1.27 -1.90 -4.52
C ASN A 59 2.45 -2.53 -3.76
N LEU A 60 2.12 -3.34 -2.77
CA LEU A 60 3.05 -4.16 -2.01
C LEU A 60 2.36 -5.48 -1.71
N ASP A 61 3.01 -6.60 -2.03
CA ASP A 61 2.42 -7.92 -1.81
C ASP A 61 2.63 -8.34 -0.36
N SER A 62 1.78 -9.24 0.13
CA SER A 62 1.74 -9.61 1.56
C SER A 62 3.00 -10.33 2.05
N ASP A 63 3.76 -10.87 1.11
CA ASP A 63 5.02 -11.58 1.27
C ASP A 63 6.25 -10.72 0.98
N ASP A 64 6.08 -9.43 0.62
CA ASP A 64 7.18 -8.53 0.30
C ASP A 64 7.52 -7.56 1.44
N VAL A 65 8.79 -7.14 1.50
CA VAL A 65 9.25 -6.03 2.35
C VAL A 65 9.84 -4.90 1.53
N LEU A 66 9.42 -3.66 1.85
CA LEU A 66 10.02 -2.45 1.28
C LEU A 66 11.37 -2.13 1.91
N PRO A 67 12.39 -1.79 1.11
CA PRO A 67 13.63 -1.21 1.62
C PRO A 67 13.38 0.09 2.42
N PRO A 68 14.23 0.41 3.41
CA PRO A 68 14.03 1.54 4.34
C PRO A 68 13.76 2.92 3.69
N ASN A 69 14.20 3.16 2.44
CA ASN A 69 14.03 4.43 1.73
C ASN A 69 13.12 4.37 0.50
N ALA A 70 12.57 3.20 0.17
CA ALA A 70 11.86 2.99 -1.10
C ALA A 70 10.74 4.01 -1.37
N LEU A 71 9.96 4.35 -0.33
CA LEU A 71 8.89 5.34 -0.45
C LEU A 71 9.43 6.76 -0.57
N ALA A 72 10.49 7.10 0.18
CA ALA A 72 11.08 8.44 0.14
C ALA A 72 11.69 8.75 -1.22
N ASP A 73 12.45 7.80 -1.77
CA ASP A 73 13.09 7.93 -3.08
C ASP A 73 12.03 8.03 -4.19
N ALA A 74 10.99 7.19 -4.14
CA ALA A 74 9.88 7.23 -5.10
C ALA A 74 9.16 8.58 -5.09
N ILE A 75 8.84 9.11 -3.90
CA ILE A 75 8.19 10.42 -3.74
C ILE A 75 9.09 11.53 -4.28
N ALA A 76 10.38 11.51 -3.94
CA ALA A 76 11.32 12.54 -4.40
C ALA A 76 11.40 12.60 -5.94
N VAL A 77 11.42 11.45 -6.61
CA VAL A 77 11.40 11.38 -8.08
C VAL A 77 10.08 11.94 -8.64
N LEU A 78 8.93 11.48 -8.13
CA LEU A 78 7.62 11.89 -8.65
C LEU A 78 7.30 13.37 -8.41
N GLU A 79 7.80 13.96 -7.32
CA GLU A 79 7.62 15.40 -7.05
C GLU A 79 8.59 16.28 -7.84
N SER A 80 9.80 15.80 -8.13
CA SER A 80 10.80 16.56 -8.89
C SER A 80 10.62 16.46 -10.41
N HIS A 81 9.96 15.41 -10.89
CA HIS A 81 9.74 15.13 -12.32
C HIS A 81 8.25 14.84 -12.58
N PRO A 82 7.39 15.87 -12.67
CA PRO A 82 5.94 15.70 -12.83
C PRO A 82 5.50 14.95 -14.10
N GLU A 83 6.39 14.83 -15.09
CA GLU A 83 6.19 14.01 -16.29
C GLU A 83 6.24 12.50 -16.03
N ILE A 84 6.81 12.07 -14.89
CA ILE A 84 6.91 10.67 -14.50
C ILE A 84 5.59 10.24 -13.84
N GLY A 85 4.90 9.29 -14.47
CA GLY A 85 3.64 8.77 -13.96
C GLY A 85 3.76 7.65 -12.92
N TRP A 86 4.90 6.97 -12.82
CA TRP A 86 5.11 5.85 -11.89
C TRP A 86 6.59 5.56 -11.64
N THR A 87 6.88 4.91 -10.52
CA THR A 87 8.21 4.42 -10.15
C THR A 87 8.14 2.97 -9.68
N THR A 88 9.26 2.27 -9.78
CA THR A 88 9.43 0.92 -9.21
C THR A 88 10.70 0.87 -8.37
N CYS A 89 10.78 -0.11 -7.47
CA CYS A 89 11.98 -0.41 -6.69
C CYS A 89 12.07 -1.91 -6.48
N ARG A 90 13.27 -2.40 -6.13
CA ARG A 90 13.42 -3.77 -5.64
C ARG A 90 12.71 -3.92 -4.28
N VAL A 91 12.10 -5.07 -4.09
CA VAL A 91 11.57 -5.55 -2.82
C VAL A 91 12.49 -6.65 -2.29
N LEU A 92 12.42 -6.91 -0.99
CA LEU A 92 13.06 -8.07 -0.37
C LEU A 92 12.02 -9.18 -0.26
N ASP A 93 12.39 -10.38 -0.72
CA ASP A 93 11.64 -11.63 -0.58
C ASP A 93 11.99 -12.39 0.71
#